data_AF-A0ABD6YNN9-F1
#
_entry.id   AF-A0ABD6YNN9-F1
#
_cell.length_a   1.000
_cell.length_b   1.000
_cell.length_c   1.000
_cell.angle_alpha   90.00
_cell.angle_beta   90.00
_cell.angle_gamma   90.00
#
_symmetry.space_group_name_H-M   'P 1'
#
loop_
_entity.id
_entity.type
_entity.pdbx_description
1 polymer ?
#
loop_
_entity_poly.entity_id
_entity_poly.type
_entity_poly.pdbx_seq_one_letter_code
_entity_poly.pdbx_strand_id
1 'polypeptide(L)'
;MKKLLTVLALGVFALGFSQNYYDDYRGSVSSINWRDVASYLGLNGRQIAAIDVLNNRYPTYDSWDRVYRGTPDRWYRDRYGEMERIMTPAQYKRFYDRYYRGQNPVWIYGKNYDKKYYKERDKYYKKQWKQYRKHRDNDNDQGRGWGRRDHDD
;
A
#
# COMPACT_ATOMS: atom_id res chain seq x y z
N MET A 1 15.72 11.88 -53.66
CA MET A 1 14.49 12.13 -52.88
C MET A 1 14.68 11.59 -51.47
N LYS A 2 14.79 12.45 -50.46
CA LYS A 2 14.99 12.09 -49.04
C LYS A 2 13.78 12.56 -48.25
N LYS A 3 12.81 11.69 -47.94
CA LYS A 3 11.78 11.93 -46.90
C LYS A 3 11.23 10.59 -46.44
N LEU A 4 11.77 10.06 -45.35
CA LEU A 4 11.13 9.11 -44.42
C LEU A 4 12.14 8.84 -43.30
N LEU A 5 11.64 8.65 -42.08
CA LEU A 5 12.37 8.45 -40.80
C LEU A 5 12.53 9.70 -39.93
N THR A 6 11.41 10.28 -39.49
CA THR A 6 11.42 11.11 -38.28
C THR A 6 10.13 10.97 -37.47
N VAL A 7 9.76 9.74 -37.10
CA VAL A 7 8.63 9.48 -36.16
C VAL A 7 8.98 8.49 -35.05
N LEU A 8 10.11 7.77 -35.11
CA LEU A 8 10.43 6.69 -34.15
C LEU A 8 11.06 7.13 -32.81
N ALA A 9 11.47 8.39 -32.65
CA ALA A 9 12.22 8.80 -31.45
C ALA A 9 11.34 9.16 -30.23
N LEU A 10 10.10 9.63 -30.44
CA LEU A 10 9.20 10.00 -29.34
C LEU A 10 8.54 8.78 -28.67
N GLY A 11 8.33 7.70 -29.45
CA GLY A 11 7.76 6.45 -28.92
C GLY A 11 8.72 5.73 -27.97
N VAL A 12 10.01 5.61 -28.32
CA VAL A 12 10.98 4.85 -27.53
C VAL A 12 11.29 5.51 -26.17
N PHE A 13 11.31 6.85 -26.10
CA PHE A 13 11.53 7.56 -24.83
C PHE A 13 10.32 7.46 -23.88
N ALA A 14 9.09 7.59 -24.38
CA ALA A 14 7.89 7.43 -23.57
C ALA A 14 7.68 5.97 -23.11
N LEU A 15 8.00 4.99 -23.97
CA LEU A 15 7.98 3.56 -23.63
C LEU A 15 9.02 3.22 -22.55
N GLY A 16 10.27 3.70 -22.69
CA GLY A 16 11.30 3.46 -21.67
C GLY A 16 11.01 4.14 -20.34
N PHE A 17 10.43 5.35 -20.36
CA PHE A 17 10.04 6.04 -19.13
C PHE A 17 8.90 5.31 -18.42
N SER A 18 7.83 4.94 -19.14
CA SER A 18 6.67 4.23 -18.58
C SER A 18 6.98 2.80 -18.15
N GLN A 19 7.94 2.12 -18.79
CA GLN A 19 8.42 0.80 -18.39
C GLN A 19 8.95 0.81 -16.95
N ASN A 20 9.74 1.82 -16.56
CA ASN A 20 10.24 1.94 -15.19
C ASN A 20 9.10 2.06 -14.16
N TYR A 21 8.01 2.79 -14.48
CA TYR A 21 6.86 2.89 -13.58
C TYR A 21 6.11 1.56 -13.46
N TYR A 22 6.00 0.81 -14.55
CA TYR A 22 5.42 -0.52 -14.52
C TYR A 22 6.29 -1.49 -13.71
N ASP A 23 7.61 -1.42 -13.86
CA ASP A 23 8.55 -2.24 -13.09
C ASP A 23 8.44 -1.92 -11.58
N ASP A 24 8.32 -0.65 -11.22
CA ASP A 24 8.03 -0.23 -9.84
C ASP A 24 6.68 -0.76 -9.35
N TYR A 25 5.63 -0.70 -10.18
CA TYR A 25 4.31 -1.26 -9.86
C TYR A 25 4.42 -2.77 -9.61
N ARG A 26 5.08 -3.52 -10.50
CA ARG A 26 5.29 -4.97 -10.36
C ARG A 26 6.12 -5.28 -9.14
N GLY A 27 7.19 -4.53 -8.90
CA GLY A 27 8.02 -4.64 -7.70
C GLY A 27 7.22 -4.44 -6.41
N SER A 28 6.28 -3.48 -6.39
CA SER A 28 5.38 -3.24 -5.25
C SER A 28 4.40 -4.39 -4.96
N VAL A 29 4.27 -5.34 -5.89
CA VAL A 29 3.48 -6.56 -5.74
C VAL A 29 4.40 -7.73 -5.38
N SER A 30 5.44 -7.97 -6.19
CA SER A 30 6.25 -9.18 -6.12
C SER A 30 7.25 -9.20 -4.97
N SER A 31 7.68 -8.03 -4.47
CA SER A 31 8.63 -7.94 -3.35
C SER A 31 8.01 -8.26 -1.97
N ILE A 32 6.69 -8.47 -1.91
CA ILE A 32 5.95 -8.64 -0.66
C ILE A 32 5.35 -10.04 -0.61
N ASN A 33 5.60 -10.77 0.49
CA ASN A 33 4.87 -11.99 0.79
C ASN A 33 3.47 -11.66 1.33
N TRP A 34 2.46 -11.71 0.46
CA TRP A 34 1.08 -11.36 0.81
C TRP A 34 0.41 -12.35 1.78
N ARG A 35 0.89 -13.59 1.88
CA ARG A 35 0.43 -14.54 2.91
C ARG A 35 0.90 -14.08 4.29
N ASP A 36 2.15 -13.65 4.39
CA ASP A 36 2.68 -13.09 5.65
C ASP A 36 1.97 -11.79 6.03
N VAL A 37 1.65 -10.93 5.05
CA VAL A 37 0.85 -9.72 5.27
C VAL A 37 -0.50 -10.07 5.86
N ALA A 38 -1.20 -11.04 5.26
CA ALA A 38 -2.52 -11.48 5.72
C ALA A 38 -2.49 -12.00 7.16
N SER A 39 -1.53 -12.87 7.48
CA SER A 39 -1.33 -13.41 8.82
C SER A 39 -0.97 -12.31 9.83
N TYR A 40 0.05 -11.49 9.51
CA TYR A 40 0.53 -10.43 10.41
C TYR A 40 -0.54 -9.39 10.74
N LEU A 41 -1.34 -9.00 9.76
CA LEU A 41 -2.37 -7.97 9.93
C LEU A 41 -3.71 -8.54 10.41
N GLY A 42 -3.86 -9.86 10.46
CA GLY A 42 -5.13 -10.52 10.75
C GLY A 42 -6.21 -10.14 9.72
N LEU A 43 -5.86 -10.19 8.43
CA LEU A 43 -6.81 -9.88 7.36
C LEU A 43 -7.90 -10.97 7.30
N ASN A 44 -9.16 -10.55 7.19
CA ASN A 44 -10.26 -11.49 6.97
C ASN A 44 -10.32 -11.95 5.50
N GLY A 45 -11.10 -13.00 5.22
CA GLY A 45 -11.18 -13.59 3.88
C GLY A 45 -11.58 -12.60 2.77
N ARG A 46 -12.46 -11.64 3.07
CA ARG A 46 -12.86 -10.60 2.10
C ARG A 46 -11.70 -9.65 1.79
N GLN A 47 -10.94 -9.25 2.82
CA GLN A 47 -9.76 -8.40 2.65
C GLN A 47 -8.67 -9.12 1.84
N ILE A 48 -8.43 -10.41 2.11
CA ILE A 48 -7.46 -11.22 1.37
C ILE A 48 -7.85 -11.30 -0.11
N ALA A 49 -9.12 -11.63 -0.41
CA ALA A 49 -9.60 -11.69 -1.79
C ALA A 49 -9.48 -10.33 -2.50
N ALA A 50 -9.81 -9.23 -1.83
CA ALA A 50 -9.68 -7.90 -2.40
C ALA A 50 -8.22 -7.49 -2.68
N ILE A 51 -7.29 -7.86 -1.80
CA ILE A 51 -5.85 -7.67 -2.05
C ILE A 51 -5.36 -8.51 -3.22
N ASP A 52 -5.84 -9.76 -3.35
CA ASP A 52 -5.48 -10.62 -4.48
C ASP A 52 -5.95 -10.03 -5.82
N VAL A 53 -7.20 -9.56 -5.89
CA VAL A 53 -7.73 -8.82 -7.05
C VAL A 53 -6.89 -7.58 -7.34
N LEU A 54 -6.50 -6.82 -6.32
CA LEU A 54 -5.67 -5.62 -6.48
C LEU A 54 -4.26 -5.96 -7.01
N ASN A 55 -3.65 -7.04 -6.55
CA ASN A 55 -2.32 -7.49 -6.96
C ASN A 55 -2.29 -8.03 -8.38
N ASN A 56 -3.40 -8.63 -8.83
CA ASN A 56 -3.56 -9.17 -10.17
C ASN A 56 -4.21 -8.19 -11.16
N ARG A 57 -4.48 -6.94 -10.75
CA ARG A 57 -5.21 -5.94 -11.55
C ARG A 57 -4.55 -5.62 -12.89
N TYR A 58 -3.22 -5.52 -12.92
CA TYR A 58 -2.45 -5.21 -14.14
C TYR A 58 -1.28 -6.20 -14.28
N PRO A 59 -1.53 -7.42 -14.79
CA PRO A 59 -0.51 -8.46 -14.86
C PRO A 59 0.52 -8.24 -15.98
N THR A 60 0.20 -7.40 -16.97
CA THR A 60 1.07 -7.09 -18.12
C THR A 60 1.29 -5.59 -18.27
N TYR A 61 2.39 -5.21 -18.91
CA TYR A 61 2.70 -3.80 -19.22
C TYR A 61 1.57 -3.15 -20.00
N ASP A 62 1.06 -3.79 -21.07
CA ASP A 62 -0.03 -3.24 -21.89
C ASP A 62 -1.31 -2.96 -21.10
N SER A 63 -1.64 -3.82 -20.13
CA SER A 63 -2.83 -3.63 -19.28
C SER A 63 -2.66 -2.44 -18.33
N TRP A 64 -1.44 -2.24 -17.83
CA TRP A 64 -1.08 -1.12 -16.97
C TRP A 64 -1.01 0.19 -17.76
N ASP A 65 -0.34 0.15 -18.92
CA ASP A 65 -0.08 1.30 -19.78
C ASP A 65 -1.40 1.88 -20.33
N ARG A 66 -2.37 1.03 -20.70
CA ARG A 66 -3.71 1.50 -21.09
C ARG A 66 -4.37 2.43 -20.07
N VAL A 67 -4.08 2.25 -18.78
CA VAL A 67 -4.67 3.04 -17.68
C VAL A 67 -3.80 4.22 -17.28
N TYR A 68 -2.48 4.06 -17.32
CA TYR A 68 -1.52 5.00 -16.73
C TYR A 68 -0.63 5.73 -17.73
N ARG A 69 -0.64 5.43 -19.03
CA ARG A 69 0.24 6.07 -20.03
C ARG A 69 0.27 7.59 -19.94
N GLY A 70 -0.91 8.22 -19.78
CA GLY A 70 -1.03 9.68 -19.69
C GLY A 70 -0.60 10.26 -18.33
N THR A 71 -0.60 9.45 -17.28
CA THR A 71 -0.18 9.84 -15.91
C THR A 71 0.50 8.65 -15.20
N PRO A 72 1.74 8.30 -15.58
CA PRO A 72 2.41 7.10 -15.06
C PRO A 72 2.54 7.14 -13.55
N ASP A 73 2.82 8.30 -12.97
CA ASP A 73 2.94 8.52 -11.53
C ASP A 73 1.63 8.36 -10.73
N ARG A 74 0.47 8.16 -11.37
CA ARG A 74 -0.78 7.96 -10.63
C ARG A 74 -0.86 6.59 -9.95
N TRP A 75 -0.16 5.58 -10.48
CA TRP A 75 -0.35 4.17 -10.08
C TRP A 75 -0.20 3.92 -8.58
N TYR A 76 0.77 4.56 -7.92
CA TYR A 76 1.04 4.32 -6.50
C TYR A 76 -0.10 4.85 -5.64
N ARG A 77 -0.69 6.00 -6.00
CA ARG A 77 -1.81 6.57 -5.25
C ARG A 77 -3.02 5.68 -5.36
N ASP A 78 -3.30 5.19 -6.56
CA ASP A 78 -4.45 4.33 -6.82
C ASP A 78 -4.28 3.00 -6.07
N ARG A 79 -3.10 2.35 -6.17
CA ARG A 79 -2.82 1.10 -5.46
C ARG A 79 -2.92 1.26 -3.94
N TYR A 80 -2.22 2.23 -3.37
CA TYR A 80 -2.14 2.37 -1.91
C TYR A 80 -3.39 2.99 -1.29
N GLY A 81 -4.14 3.79 -2.05
CA GLY A 81 -5.50 4.20 -1.67
C GLY A 81 -6.46 3.01 -1.62
N GLU A 82 -6.37 2.09 -2.58
CA GLU A 82 -7.19 0.86 -2.58
C GLU A 82 -6.80 -0.07 -1.42
N MET A 83 -5.50 -0.23 -1.15
CA MET A 83 -5.04 -0.97 0.04
C MET A 83 -5.56 -0.37 1.33
N GLU A 84 -5.55 0.96 1.46
CA GLU A 84 -6.11 1.67 2.60
C GLU A 84 -7.62 1.46 2.75
N ARG A 85 -8.37 1.32 1.65
CA ARG A 85 -9.82 1.02 1.69
C ARG A 85 -10.12 -0.42 2.06
N ILE A 86 -9.27 -1.36 1.62
CA ILE A 86 -9.41 -2.77 1.91
C ILE A 86 -9.04 -3.04 3.39
N MET A 87 -7.99 -2.40 3.87
CA MET A 87 -7.51 -2.50 5.24
C MET A 87 -8.21 -1.48 6.15
N THR A 88 -8.11 -1.66 7.46
CA THR A 88 -8.38 -0.55 8.39
C THR A 88 -7.19 0.42 8.43
N PRO A 89 -7.37 1.68 8.86
CA PRO A 89 -6.25 2.62 9.04
C PRO A 89 -5.12 2.07 9.92
N ALA A 90 -5.47 1.30 10.97
CA ALA A 90 -4.51 0.65 11.85
C ALA A 90 -3.74 -0.49 11.16
N GLN A 91 -4.43 -1.33 10.37
CA GLN A 91 -3.79 -2.38 9.57
C GLN A 91 -2.87 -1.79 8.50
N TYR A 92 -3.33 -0.76 7.79
CA TYR A 92 -2.54 -0.08 6.77
C TYR A 92 -1.28 0.57 7.36
N LYS A 93 -1.38 1.19 8.55
CA LYS A 93 -0.21 1.70 9.30
C LYS A 93 0.81 0.61 9.60
N ARG A 94 0.35 -0.51 10.16
CA ARG A 94 1.22 -1.65 10.50
C ARG A 94 1.87 -2.27 9.27
N PHE A 95 1.16 -2.28 8.14
CA PHE A 95 1.68 -2.74 6.86
C PHE A 95 2.92 -1.93 6.47
N TYR A 96 2.80 -0.62 6.30
CA TYR A 96 3.94 0.16 5.84
C TYR A 96 5.05 0.31 6.89
N ASP A 97 4.73 0.18 8.18
CA ASP A 97 5.75 0.07 9.23
C ASP A 97 6.67 -1.14 9.02
N ARG A 98 6.08 -2.30 8.70
CA ARG A 98 6.84 -3.55 8.53
C ARG A 98 7.51 -3.65 7.17
N TYR A 99 6.78 -3.37 6.10
CA TYR A 99 7.23 -3.67 4.73
C TYR A 99 7.92 -2.47 4.05
N TYR A 100 7.77 -1.27 4.61
CA TYR A 100 8.34 -0.04 4.05
C TYR A 100 9.11 0.79 5.10
N ARG A 101 9.61 0.14 6.16
CA ARG A 101 10.45 0.76 7.20
C ARG A 101 9.82 2.01 7.83
N GLY A 102 8.49 2.01 8.00
CA GLY A 102 7.76 3.15 8.57
C GLY A 102 7.46 4.28 7.59
N GLN A 103 7.91 4.18 6.34
CA GLN A 103 7.62 5.17 5.31
C GLN A 103 6.36 4.75 4.56
N ASN A 104 5.41 5.69 4.42
CA ASN A 104 4.23 5.44 3.60
C ASN A 104 4.70 5.19 2.16
N PRO A 105 4.31 4.07 1.52
CA PRO A 105 4.83 3.72 0.20
C PRO A 105 4.45 4.72 -0.89
N VAL A 106 3.39 5.52 -0.70
CA VAL A 106 3.10 6.67 -1.58
C VAL A 106 4.28 7.64 -1.63
N TRP A 107 5.05 7.80 -0.55
CA TRP A 107 6.24 8.66 -0.52
C TRP A 107 7.46 8.05 -1.19
N ILE A 108 7.54 6.72 -1.21
CA ILE A 108 8.66 5.99 -1.80
C ILE A 108 8.59 6.08 -3.33
N TYR A 109 7.40 5.89 -3.89
CA TYR A 109 7.20 5.91 -5.34
C TYR A 109 6.83 7.31 -5.86
N GLY A 110 6.31 8.19 -4.99
CA GLY A 110 5.94 9.54 -5.36
C GLY A 110 7.14 10.46 -5.51
N LYS A 111 7.48 10.82 -6.76
CA LYS A 111 8.46 11.88 -7.04
C LYS A 111 7.84 13.28 -6.95
N ASN A 112 6.55 13.43 -7.28
CA ASN A 112 5.82 14.71 -7.36
C ASN A 112 4.45 14.68 -6.65
N TYR A 113 4.38 14.16 -5.42
CA TYR A 113 3.13 14.15 -4.64
C TYR A 113 2.94 15.46 -3.84
N ASP A 114 1.69 15.78 -3.51
CA ASP A 114 1.37 16.86 -2.56
C ASP A 114 1.85 16.47 -1.16
N LYS A 115 3.05 16.94 -0.80
CA LYS A 115 3.69 16.68 0.48
C LYS A 115 2.81 17.08 1.67
N LYS A 116 2.00 18.15 1.54
CA LYS A 116 1.14 18.64 2.63
C LYS A 116 0.00 17.64 2.88
N TYR A 117 -0.75 17.30 1.84
CA TYR A 117 -1.86 16.35 1.93
C TYR A 117 -1.44 15.01 2.54
N TYR A 118 -0.32 14.43 2.08
CA TYR A 118 0.10 13.14 2.62
C TYR A 118 0.71 13.20 4.02
N LYS A 119 1.33 14.32 4.41
CA LYS A 119 1.80 14.54 5.79
C LYS A 119 0.63 14.61 6.76
N GLU A 120 -0.48 15.22 6.36
CA GLU A 120 -1.72 15.22 7.15
C GLU A 120 -2.31 13.81 7.27
N ARG A 121 -2.29 13.03 6.19
CA ARG A 121 -2.71 11.62 6.21
C ARG A 121 -1.86 10.75 7.12
N ASP A 122 -0.54 10.92 7.10
CA ASP A 122 0.35 10.19 8.03
C ASP A 122 0.06 10.52 9.51
N LYS A 123 -0.22 11.79 9.82
CA LYS A 123 -0.67 12.18 11.17
C LYS A 123 -1.98 11.49 11.55
N TYR A 124 -2.93 11.40 10.61
CA TYR A 124 -4.18 10.70 10.81
C TYR A 124 -3.95 9.21 11.14
N TYR A 125 -3.14 8.48 10.36
CA TYR A 125 -2.85 7.07 10.67
C TYR A 125 -2.15 6.89 12.02
N LYS A 126 -1.19 7.76 12.34
CA LYS A 126 -0.50 7.73 13.65
C LYS A 126 -1.50 7.93 14.80
N LYS A 127 -2.50 8.80 14.64
CA LYS A 127 -3.56 9.00 15.63
C LYS A 127 -4.44 7.75 15.77
N GLN A 128 -4.92 7.21 14.65
CA GLN A 128 -5.75 6.00 14.63
C GLN A 128 -5.03 4.80 15.26
N TRP A 129 -3.74 4.63 14.94
CA TRP A 129 -2.90 3.59 15.53
C TRP A 129 -2.74 3.73 17.04
N LYS A 130 -2.50 4.95 17.53
CA LYS A 130 -2.43 5.22 18.98
C LYS A 130 -3.74 4.86 19.68
N GLN A 131 -4.88 5.16 19.07
CA GLN A 131 -6.20 4.81 19.61
C GLN A 131 -6.38 3.29 19.65
N TYR A 132 -6.16 2.60 18.52
CA TYR A 132 -6.21 1.14 18.44
C TYR A 132 -5.36 0.46 19.52
N ARG A 133 -4.13 0.93 19.71
CA ARG A 133 -3.23 0.37 20.73
C ARG A 133 -3.76 0.55 22.16
N LYS A 134 -4.30 1.74 22.49
CA LYS A 134 -4.90 2.00 23.80
C LYS A 134 -6.09 1.07 24.09
N HIS A 135 -6.96 0.85 23.11
CA HIS A 135 -8.08 -0.08 23.27
C HIS A 135 -7.58 -1.51 23.51
N ARG A 136 -6.63 -1.97 22.70
CA ARG A 136 -6.03 -3.30 22.87
C ARG A 136 -5.33 -3.47 24.24
N ASP A 137 -4.62 -2.46 24.70
CA ASP A 137 -3.92 -2.51 25.98
C ASP A 137 -4.93 -2.55 27.15
N ASN A 138 -6.03 -1.77 27.06
CA ASN A 138 -7.12 -1.82 28.04
C ASN A 138 -7.84 -3.19 28.05
N ASP A 139 -8.10 -3.78 26.89
CA ASP A 139 -8.74 -5.11 26.80
C ASP A 139 -7.84 -6.20 27.41
N ASN A 140 -6.51 -6.10 27.21
CA ASN A 140 -5.54 -7.01 27.81
C ASN A 140 -5.43 -6.83 29.34
N ASP A 141 -5.64 -5.62 29.87
CA ASP A 141 -5.60 -5.34 31.31
C ASP A 141 -6.86 -5.86 32.02
N GLN A 142 -8.04 -5.68 31.41
CA GLN A 142 -9.29 -6.24 31.92
C GLN A 142 -9.30 -7.79 31.92
N GLY A 143 -8.57 -8.43 31.01
CA GLY A 143 -8.38 -9.88 30.97
C GLY A 143 -7.49 -10.46 32.10
N ARG A 144 -6.76 -9.62 32.84
CA ARG A 144 -5.89 -10.04 33.95
C ARG A 144 -6.53 -9.89 35.35
N GLY A 145 -7.76 -9.36 35.43
CA GLY A 145 -8.43 -9.01 36.68
C GLY A 145 -9.25 -10.11 37.37
N TRP A 146 -9.37 -11.32 36.81
CA TRP A 146 -10.23 -12.39 37.36
C TRP A 146 -9.43 -13.59 37.87
N GLY A 147 -8.46 -13.35 38.76
CA GLY A 147 -7.54 -14.40 39.21
C GLY A 147 -7.00 -14.29 40.64
N ARG A 148 -7.71 -13.62 41.56
CA ARG A 148 -7.50 -13.78 43.02
C ARG A 148 -8.84 -13.54 43.74
N ARG A 149 -9.58 -14.61 43.99
CA ARG A 149 -10.43 -14.68 45.18
C ARG A 149 -9.57 -15.37 46.21
N ASP A 150 -9.10 -14.59 47.16
CA ASP A 150 -8.51 -15.11 48.38
C ASP A 150 -9.56 -15.99 49.05
N HIS A 151 -9.21 -17.27 49.23
CA HIS A 151 -9.97 -18.21 50.04
C HIS A 151 -9.26 -18.21 51.39
N ASP A 152 -9.63 -17.25 52.24
CA ASP A 152 -9.42 -17.35 53.67
C ASP A 152 -10.72 -17.94 54.23
N ASP A 153 -10.68 -19.23 54.58
CA ASP A 153 -11.50 -19.91 55.59
C ASP A 153 -10.92 -21.32 55.85
#